data_AF-A0A9X3YQ70-F1
#
_entry.id   AF-A0A9X3YQ70-F1
#
_cell.length_a   1.000
_cell.length_b   1.000
_cell.length_c   1.000
_cell.angle_alpha   90.00
_cell.angle_beta   90.00
_cell.angle_gamma   90.00
#
_symmetry.space_group_name_H-M   'P 1'
#
loop_
_entity.id
_entity.type
_entity.pdbx_description
1 polymer ?
#
loop_
_entity_poly.entity_id
_entity_poly.type
_entity_poly.pdbx_seq_one_letter_code
_entity_poly.pdbx_strand_id
1 'polypeptide(L)'
;MPAASFAVPVQWTLSGVRFADGGTASGSFVYDADTQLLSAWSIAVDGGNATAFPPITYHTSNSTIYADSGFSNPQPTIIATLGGSQRQIRVTPIAALTNAGGTVAINLATAGGNSGSIECYNCGPSREIVAGDLVGGTPTFSIRPGIAGNWNNRDQDGHGFQFELLPGGVMTAIWFAFDNAGNQAWISAAGVINGNSVTMGAGRVLAGRFPPNFNTNTVERRQWGTLVFTFSDCDNGKVEWTSTDPAFTPTGTLDIKRLTRLDGLACP
;
A
#
# COMPACT_ATOMS: atom_id res chain seq x y z
N MET A 1 1.72 -19.84 34.32
CA MET A 1 1.36 -18.41 34.19
C MET A 1 0.53 -18.29 32.91
N PRO A 2 -0.69 -17.74 32.93
CA PRO A 2 -1.43 -17.55 31.69
C PRO A 2 -0.72 -16.46 30.87
N ALA A 3 -0.48 -16.73 29.60
CA ALA A 3 0.05 -15.73 28.67
C ALA A 3 -0.98 -14.60 28.56
N ALA A 4 -0.54 -13.36 28.82
CA ALA A 4 -1.34 -12.19 28.49
C ALA A 4 -1.58 -12.19 26.98
N SER A 5 -2.84 -12.32 26.57
CA SER A 5 -3.28 -12.11 25.21
C SER A 5 -3.13 -10.62 24.89
N PHE A 6 -1.99 -10.21 24.35
CA PHE A 6 -1.88 -8.89 23.72
C PHE A 6 -2.77 -8.89 22.47
N ALA A 7 -3.66 -7.91 22.38
CA ALA A 7 -4.53 -7.78 21.22
C ALA A 7 -3.69 -7.36 20.01
N VAL A 8 -3.99 -7.91 18.84
CA VAL A 8 -3.22 -7.67 17.61
C VAL A 8 -3.55 -6.26 17.09
N PRO A 9 -2.55 -5.49 16.60
CA PRO A 9 -2.79 -4.21 15.95
C PRO A 9 -3.84 -4.31 14.83
N VAL A 10 -4.66 -3.27 14.68
CA VAL A 10 -5.81 -3.23 13.78
C VAL A 10 -5.52 -2.36 12.57
N GLN A 11 -5.90 -2.80 11.37
CA GLN A 11 -5.86 -1.95 10.19
C GLN A 11 -7.11 -1.07 10.14
N TRP A 12 -6.90 0.24 10.08
CA TRP A 12 -7.93 1.24 9.92
C TRP A 12 -7.91 1.79 8.50
N THR A 13 -9.06 1.78 7.85
CA THR A 13 -9.23 2.22 6.46
C THR A 13 -10.06 3.50 6.42
N LEU A 14 -9.62 4.46 5.60
CA LEU A 14 -10.37 5.67 5.31
C LEU A 14 -11.51 5.32 4.33
N SER A 15 -12.76 5.39 4.81
CA SER A 15 -13.95 5.06 4.05
C SER A 15 -14.75 6.31 3.72
N GLY A 16 -15.02 6.54 2.43
CA GLY A 16 -15.87 7.65 1.98
C GLY A 16 -15.33 9.05 2.28
N VAL A 17 -14.01 9.19 2.50
CA VAL A 17 -13.41 10.46 2.92
C VAL A 17 -13.40 11.48 1.78
N ARG A 18 -13.98 12.66 2.03
CA ARG A 18 -14.08 13.75 1.06
C ARG A 18 -13.57 15.07 1.64
N PHE A 19 -12.91 15.86 0.81
CA PHE A 19 -12.50 17.22 1.13
C PHE A 19 -13.55 18.24 0.69
N ALA A 20 -13.57 19.41 1.33
CA ALA A 20 -14.49 20.52 1.02
C ALA A 20 -14.39 21.01 -0.43
N ASP A 21 -13.21 20.86 -1.04
CA ASP A 21 -12.94 21.23 -2.44
C ASP A 21 -13.37 20.15 -3.45
N GLY A 22 -13.97 19.05 -2.98
CA GLY A 22 -14.38 17.91 -3.80
C GLY A 22 -13.30 16.84 -3.99
N GLY A 23 -12.10 17.03 -3.42
CA GLY A 23 -11.08 15.99 -3.38
C GLY A 23 -11.48 14.80 -2.52
N THR A 24 -10.69 13.73 -2.59
CA THR A 24 -10.91 12.50 -1.84
C THR A 24 -9.64 12.03 -1.14
N ALA A 25 -9.81 11.29 -0.04
CA ALA A 25 -8.75 10.54 0.60
C ALA A 25 -9.15 9.08 0.74
N SER A 26 -8.21 8.17 0.54
CA SER A 26 -8.45 6.73 0.66
C SER A 26 -7.17 6.01 1.06
N GLY A 27 -7.31 4.75 1.51
CA GLY A 27 -6.19 3.94 1.96
C GLY A 27 -6.28 3.61 3.44
N SER A 28 -5.17 3.23 4.05
CA SER A 28 -5.18 2.62 5.38
C SER A 28 -3.91 2.90 6.18
N PHE A 29 -3.98 2.61 7.48
CA PHE A 29 -2.86 2.52 8.40
C PHE A 29 -3.14 1.44 9.45
N VAL A 30 -2.11 0.83 10.01
CA VAL A 30 -2.23 -0.07 11.15
C VAL A 30 -2.04 0.74 12.42
N TYR A 31 -2.92 0.57 13.40
CA TYR A 31 -2.87 1.21 14.70
C TYR A 31 -2.92 0.16 15.81
N ASP A 32 -1.97 0.24 16.73
CA ASP A 32 -1.97 -0.51 17.97
C ASP A 32 -2.51 0.37 19.09
N ALA A 33 -3.69 0.06 19.61
CA ALA A 33 -4.33 0.84 20.67
C ALA A 33 -3.62 0.72 22.04
N ASP A 34 -2.80 -0.32 22.25
CA ASP A 34 -2.08 -0.54 23.50
C ASP A 34 -0.81 0.31 23.56
N THR A 35 -0.11 0.44 22.43
CA THR A 35 1.15 1.22 22.32
C THR A 35 0.95 2.60 21.68
N GLN A 36 -0.22 2.86 21.11
CA GLN A 36 -0.55 4.05 20.30
C GLN A 36 0.37 4.23 19.07
N LEU A 37 1.05 3.17 18.65
CA LEU A 37 1.95 3.20 17.51
C LEU A 37 1.17 2.96 16.21
N LEU A 38 1.57 3.69 15.18
CA LEU A 38 1.09 3.51 13.82
C LEU A 38 2.15 2.85 12.96
N SER A 39 1.72 1.97 12.05
CA SER A 39 2.58 1.27 11.10
C SER A 39 1.85 1.00 9.79
N ALA A 40 2.58 0.53 8.76
CA ALA A 40 2.02 0.05 7.49
C ALA A 40 0.96 0.98 6.86
N TRP A 41 1.25 2.28 6.77
CA TRP A 41 0.33 3.24 6.18
C TRP A 41 0.55 3.44 4.68
N SER A 42 -0.56 3.62 3.98
CA SER A 42 -0.64 4.07 2.58
C SER A 42 -1.93 4.85 2.43
N ILE A 43 -1.84 6.19 2.38
CA ILE A 43 -2.98 7.09 2.32
C ILE A 43 -2.85 7.97 1.07
N ALA A 44 -3.71 7.74 0.08
CA ALA A 44 -3.77 8.52 -1.15
C ALA A 44 -4.73 9.70 -0.99
N VAL A 45 -4.32 10.86 -1.49
CA VAL A 45 -5.16 12.06 -1.61
C VAL A 45 -5.15 12.54 -3.05
N ASP A 46 -6.33 12.83 -3.60
CA ASP A 46 -6.51 13.17 -5.01
C ASP A 46 -7.73 14.09 -5.23
N GLY A 47 -7.81 14.75 -6.38
CA GLY A 47 -8.92 15.61 -6.78
C GLY A 47 -8.99 16.95 -6.02
N GLY A 48 -10.06 17.70 -6.29
CA GLY A 48 -10.28 19.03 -5.71
C GLY A 48 -9.35 20.09 -6.32
N ASN A 49 -8.77 20.96 -5.48
CA ASN A 49 -7.79 21.96 -5.91
C ASN A 49 -6.41 21.32 -6.11
N ALA A 50 -6.25 20.58 -7.20
CA ALA A 50 -5.02 19.87 -7.54
C ALA A 50 -3.79 20.78 -7.77
N THR A 51 -4.01 22.08 -8.00
CA THR A 51 -2.91 23.06 -8.10
C THR A 51 -2.28 23.32 -6.73
N ALA A 52 -3.09 23.48 -5.69
CA ALA A 52 -2.60 23.66 -4.32
C ALA A 52 -2.26 22.32 -3.65
N PHE A 53 -3.01 21.26 -3.97
CA PHE A 53 -2.87 19.92 -3.40
C PHE A 53 -2.71 18.88 -4.51
N PRO A 54 -1.53 18.79 -5.15
CA PRO A 54 -1.29 17.81 -6.20
C PRO A 54 -1.49 16.38 -5.66
N PRO A 55 -1.96 15.42 -6.47
CA PRO A 55 -2.22 14.06 -5.98
C PRO A 55 -0.95 13.41 -5.45
N ILE A 56 -1.01 12.80 -4.27
CA ILE A 56 0.10 12.08 -3.64
C ILE A 56 -0.40 10.91 -2.81
N THR A 57 0.51 9.99 -2.48
CA THR A 57 0.28 8.95 -1.48
C THR A 57 1.28 9.09 -0.35
N TYR A 58 0.78 9.31 0.88
CA TYR A 58 1.56 9.20 2.10
C TYR A 58 1.85 7.71 2.34
N HIS A 59 3.10 7.32 2.18
CA HIS A 59 3.55 5.94 2.29
C HIS A 59 4.74 5.84 3.24
N THR A 60 4.97 4.66 3.79
CA THR A 60 6.10 4.36 4.69
C THR A 60 7.48 4.74 4.14
N SER A 61 7.63 4.86 2.81
CA SER A 61 8.89 5.22 2.15
C SER A 61 9.13 6.72 2.00
N ASN A 62 8.09 7.56 2.13
CA ASN A 62 8.17 8.98 1.80
C ASN A 62 7.58 9.91 2.86
N SER A 63 6.98 9.38 3.91
CA SER A 63 6.28 10.15 4.95
C SER A 63 6.54 9.56 6.32
N THR A 64 6.18 10.30 7.36
CA THR A 64 6.08 9.81 8.73
C THR A 64 4.62 9.89 9.18
N ILE A 65 4.21 8.99 10.06
CA ILE A 65 2.87 9.03 10.67
C ILE A 65 2.99 8.88 12.18
N TYR A 66 2.14 9.57 12.92
CA TYR A 66 2.06 9.46 14.38
C TYR A 66 0.66 9.85 14.87
N ALA A 67 0.32 9.43 16.08
CA ALA A 67 -0.86 9.90 16.80
C ALA A 67 -0.44 11.00 17.79
N ASP A 68 -1.17 12.11 17.83
CA ASP A 68 -0.93 13.20 18.76
C ASP A 68 -2.23 13.64 19.43
N SER A 69 -2.21 13.74 20.76
CA SER A 69 -3.33 14.22 21.58
C SER A 69 -3.39 15.75 21.69
N GLY A 70 -2.64 16.49 20.86
CA GLY A 70 -2.59 17.95 20.87
C GLY A 70 -3.89 18.67 20.46
N PHE A 71 -4.17 19.77 21.16
CA PHE A 71 -5.18 20.82 20.89
C PHE A 71 -6.67 20.40 20.97
N SER A 72 -7.28 20.57 22.15
CA SER A 72 -8.73 20.57 22.43
C SER A 72 -9.56 19.34 22.02
N ASN A 73 -8.96 18.32 21.41
CA ASN A 73 -9.65 17.13 20.96
C ASN A 73 -9.55 16.01 22.02
N PRO A 74 -10.66 15.33 22.37
CA PRO A 74 -10.62 14.22 23.32
C PRO A 74 -9.90 12.98 22.79
N GLN A 75 -9.69 12.86 21.47
CA GLN A 75 -9.08 11.69 20.84
C GLN A 75 -7.79 12.03 20.09
N PRO A 76 -6.79 11.12 20.07
CA PRO A 76 -5.56 11.33 19.32
C PRO A 76 -5.84 11.56 17.83
N THR A 77 -5.26 12.63 17.29
CA THR A 77 -5.29 12.92 15.86
C THR A 77 -4.19 12.14 15.16
N ILE A 78 -4.54 11.46 14.08
CA ILE A 78 -3.59 10.76 13.22
C ILE A 78 -3.03 11.76 12.22
N ILE A 79 -1.71 11.92 12.21
CA ILE A 79 -1.02 12.91 11.41
C ILE A 79 -0.01 12.20 10.53
N ALA A 80 -0.21 12.23 9.21
CA ALA A 80 0.79 11.79 8.23
C ALA A 80 1.44 13.02 7.58
N THR A 81 2.76 13.13 7.68
CA THR A 81 3.55 14.26 7.16
C THR A 81 4.49 13.79 6.07
N LEU A 82 4.44 14.44 4.91
CA LEU A 82 5.32 14.11 3.78
C LEU A 82 6.76 14.55 4.08
N GLY A 83 7.72 13.65 3.88
CA GLY A 83 9.14 13.91 4.12
C GLY A 83 9.67 15.04 3.23
N GLY A 84 10.46 15.94 3.81
CA GLY A 84 10.99 17.11 3.09
C GLY A 84 9.93 18.15 2.72
N SER A 85 8.70 18.03 3.23
CA SER A 85 7.60 18.96 3.00
C SER A 85 6.88 19.31 4.30
N GLN A 86 6.15 20.42 4.29
CA GLN A 86 5.22 20.79 5.35
C GLN A 86 3.81 20.26 5.11
N ARG A 87 3.61 19.46 4.05
CA ARG A 87 2.31 18.90 3.69
C ARG A 87 1.91 17.75 4.61
N GLN A 88 0.73 17.85 5.20
CA GLN A 88 0.22 16.88 6.18
C GLN A 88 -1.24 16.58 5.89
N ILE A 89 -1.65 15.33 6.08
CA ILE A 89 -3.06 14.97 6.28
C ILE A 89 -3.25 14.66 7.76
N ARG A 90 -4.30 15.24 8.33
CA ARG A 90 -4.72 15.06 9.72
C ARG A 90 -6.10 14.44 9.72
N VAL A 91 -6.28 13.37 10.46
CA VAL A 91 -7.56 12.69 10.62
C VAL A 91 -7.80 12.47 12.09
N THR A 92 -8.84 13.11 12.64
CA THR A 92 -9.19 12.92 14.03
C THR A 92 -10.44 12.04 14.13
N PRO A 93 -10.41 10.91 14.83
CA PRO A 93 -11.63 10.14 15.10
C PRO A 93 -12.51 10.83 16.15
N ILE A 94 -13.83 10.59 16.13
CA ILE A 94 -14.74 11.05 17.19
C ILE A 94 -14.67 10.21 18.47
N ALA A 95 -14.11 9.00 18.40
CA ALA A 95 -13.96 8.05 19.50
C ALA A 95 -12.59 7.37 19.45
N ALA A 96 -12.13 6.78 20.55
CA ALA A 96 -10.85 6.08 20.58
C ALA A 96 -10.85 4.92 19.59
N LEU A 97 -9.77 4.81 18.80
CA LEU A 97 -9.52 3.62 18.00
C LEU A 97 -9.08 2.49 18.94
N THR A 98 -9.66 1.30 18.79
CA THR A 98 -9.40 0.16 19.68
C THR A 98 -8.86 -1.04 18.92
N ASN A 99 -8.20 -1.96 19.63
CA ASN A 99 -7.75 -3.24 19.07
C ASN A 99 -8.91 -4.21 18.72
N ALA A 100 -10.17 -3.80 18.92
CA ALA A 100 -11.35 -4.53 18.44
C ALA A 100 -11.81 -4.10 17.04
N GLY A 101 -11.29 -2.98 16.51
CA GLY A 101 -11.79 -2.39 15.27
C GLY A 101 -13.18 -1.76 15.43
N GLY A 102 -13.98 -1.79 14.36
CA GLY A 102 -15.29 -1.15 14.26
C GLY A 102 -15.28 0.09 13.37
N THR A 103 -16.44 0.73 13.21
CA THR A 103 -16.58 1.98 12.45
C THR A 103 -16.55 3.16 13.41
N VAL A 104 -15.65 4.10 13.18
CA VAL A 104 -15.50 5.33 13.96
C VAL A 104 -15.53 6.51 13.00
N ALA A 105 -16.50 7.42 13.16
CA ALA A 105 -16.59 8.58 12.30
C ALA A 105 -15.39 9.52 12.46
N ILE A 106 -15.08 10.26 11.39
CA ILE A 106 -14.10 11.34 11.45
C ILE A 106 -14.74 12.55 12.12
N ASN A 107 -14.00 13.23 13.00
CA ASN A 107 -14.41 14.47 13.63
C ASN A 107 -14.34 15.60 12.60
N LEU A 108 -15.51 16.04 12.16
CA LEU A 108 -15.68 17.13 11.18
C LEU A 108 -15.94 18.49 11.86
N ALA A 109 -16.15 18.52 13.18
CA ALA A 109 -16.59 19.71 13.90
C ALA A 109 -15.42 20.62 14.34
N THR A 110 -14.18 20.13 14.30
CA THR A 110 -12.99 20.83 14.81
C THR A 110 -11.96 21.18 13.73
N ALA A 111 -12.40 21.31 12.47
CA ALA A 111 -11.55 21.72 11.35
C ALA A 111 -10.99 23.15 11.54
N GLY A 112 -9.84 23.45 10.90
CA GLY A 112 -9.42 24.84 10.65
C GLY A 112 -8.76 25.64 11.80
N GLY A 113 -8.32 25.04 12.90
CA GLY A 113 -7.59 25.78 13.95
C GLY A 113 -7.29 25.03 15.24
N ASN A 114 -7.98 23.91 15.47
CA ASN A 114 -7.83 23.06 16.66
C ASN A 114 -7.21 21.69 16.30
N SER A 115 -6.29 21.69 15.33
CA SER A 115 -5.60 20.52 14.76
C SER A 115 -6.45 19.46 14.03
N GLY A 116 -7.78 19.63 13.92
CA GLY A 116 -8.74 18.65 13.37
C GLY A 116 -8.64 18.34 11.87
N SER A 117 -9.53 17.45 11.41
CA SER A 117 -9.50 16.70 10.14
C SER A 117 -9.34 17.56 8.88
N ILE A 118 -8.09 17.78 8.44
CA ILE A 118 -7.72 18.62 7.29
C ILE A 118 -6.52 18.03 6.56
N GLU A 119 -6.32 18.47 5.32
CA GLU A 119 -5.02 18.42 4.66
C GLU A 119 -4.46 19.83 4.54
N CYS A 120 -3.19 20.04 4.87
CA CYS A 120 -2.60 21.38 4.87
C CYS A 120 -1.08 21.40 4.66
N TYR A 121 -0.55 22.56 4.32
CA TYR A 121 0.87 22.87 4.35
C TYR A 121 1.17 23.74 5.58
N ASN A 122 1.51 23.14 6.72
CA ASN A 122 1.70 23.88 7.98
C ASN A 122 0.54 24.87 8.29
N CYS A 123 -0.69 24.35 8.34
CA CYS A 123 -1.93 25.12 8.59
C CYS A 123 -2.37 26.07 7.45
N GLY A 124 -1.64 26.21 6.34
CA GLY A 124 -2.09 27.03 5.20
C GLY A 124 -1.18 26.96 3.96
N PRO A 125 -1.70 26.72 2.74
CA PRO A 125 -3.11 26.47 2.42
C PRO A 125 -3.62 25.17 3.04
N SER A 126 -4.94 25.09 3.24
CA SER A 126 -5.64 23.93 3.81
C SER A 126 -6.89 23.58 3.01
N ARG A 127 -7.29 22.30 3.10
CA ARG A 127 -8.60 21.81 2.70
C ARG A 127 -9.15 20.90 3.79
N GLU A 128 -10.41 21.12 4.15
CA GLU A 128 -11.05 20.43 5.27
C GLU A 128 -11.64 19.09 4.83
N ILE A 129 -11.60 18.09 5.70
CA ILE A 129 -12.35 16.85 5.51
C ILE A 129 -13.80 17.13 5.94
N VAL A 130 -14.75 16.88 5.04
CA VAL A 130 -16.18 17.18 5.23
C VAL A 130 -17.06 15.94 5.29
N ALA A 131 -16.51 14.75 5.04
CA ALA A 131 -17.19 13.48 5.17
C ALA A 131 -16.17 12.35 5.35
N GLY A 132 -16.61 11.24 5.94
CA GLY A 132 -15.89 9.97 5.97
C GLY A 132 -15.79 9.34 7.34
N ASP A 133 -15.40 8.07 7.33
CA ASP A 133 -15.27 7.22 8.51
C ASP A 133 -13.90 6.53 8.50
N LEU A 134 -13.44 6.17 9.70
CA LEU A 134 -12.36 5.21 9.91
C LEU A 134 -12.99 3.85 10.22
N VAL A 135 -12.73 2.88 9.35
CA VAL A 135 -13.23 1.51 9.50
C VAL A 135 -12.07 0.63 9.91
N GLY A 136 -12.06 0.24 11.17
CA GLY A 136 -11.08 -0.64 11.80
C GLY A 136 -11.50 -2.09 11.69
N GLY A 137 -10.58 -2.91 11.23
CA GLY A 137 -10.69 -4.36 11.27
C GLY A 137 -9.31 -4.98 11.20
N THR A 138 -9.21 -6.29 11.39
CA THR A 138 -8.09 -7.02 10.78
C THR A 138 -8.02 -6.59 9.31
N PRO A 139 -6.83 -6.39 8.69
CA PRO A 139 -6.73 -6.16 7.25
C PRO A 139 -7.81 -7.00 6.57
N THR A 140 -8.71 -6.39 5.81
CA THR A 140 -9.86 -7.13 5.22
C THR A 140 -9.37 -8.32 4.41
N PHE A 141 -8.07 -8.31 4.08
CA PHE A 141 -7.34 -9.38 3.49
C PHE A 141 -5.92 -9.49 4.05
N SER A 142 -5.46 -10.70 4.36
CA SER A 142 -4.04 -10.98 4.71
C SER A 142 -3.41 -11.87 3.65
N ILE A 143 -2.19 -11.59 3.23
CA ILE A 143 -1.52 -12.47 2.27
C ILE A 143 -1.22 -13.81 2.95
N ARG A 144 -1.89 -14.87 2.49
CA ARG A 144 -1.66 -16.27 2.89
C ARG A 144 -1.52 -17.15 1.63
N PRO A 145 -1.13 -18.43 1.75
CA PRO A 145 -0.82 -19.27 0.57
C PRO A 145 -1.91 -19.32 -0.50
N GLY A 146 -3.18 -19.08 -0.14
CA GLY A 146 -4.28 -18.94 -1.09
C GLY A 146 -4.15 -17.79 -2.10
N ILE A 147 -3.20 -16.84 -1.96
CA ILE A 147 -2.87 -15.84 -2.99
C ILE A 147 -2.08 -16.42 -4.18
N ALA A 148 -1.38 -17.53 -3.98
CA ALA A 148 -0.55 -18.14 -5.01
C ALA A 148 -1.35 -18.48 -6.28
N GLY A 149 -0.67 -18.38 -7.43
CA GLY A 149 -1.28 -18.54 -8.74
C GLY A 149 -0.86 -17.44 -9.72
N ASN A 150 -1.56 -17.37 -10.86
CA ASN A 150 -1.32 -16.38 -11.90
C ASN A 150 -2.31 -15.21 -11.76
N TRP A 151 -1.81 -14.01 -12.04
CA TRP A 151 -2.52 -12.75 -11.95
C TRP A 151 -2.20 -11.89 -13.18
N ASN A 152 -3.17 -11.17 -13.71
CA ASN A 152 -2.96 -10.29 -14.87
C ASN A 152 -3.83 -9.03 -14.78
N ASN A 153 -3.58 -8.07 -15.66
CA ASN A 153 -4.57 -7.04 -15.95
C ASN A 153 -5.38 -7.50 -17.17
N ARG A 154 -6.71 -7.60 -17.06
CA ARG A 154 -7.55 -8.12 -18.14
C ARG A 154 -7.60 -7.22 -19.38
N ASP A 155 -7.40 -5.92 -19.20
CA ASP A 155 -7.35 -4.96 -20.31
C ASP A 155 -5.98 -4.98 -21.02
N GLN A 156 -5.00 -5.69 -20.45
CA GLN A 156 -3.66 -5.89 -21.00
C GLN A 156 -3.29 -7.38 -21.04
N ASP A 157 -4.21 -8.20 -21.54
CA ASP A 157 -3.95 -9.64 -21.67
C ASP A 157 -2.70 -9.93 -22.52
N GLY A 158 -1.93 -10.96 -22.13
CA GLY A 158 -0.65 -11.31 -22.75
C GLY A 158 0.59 -11.10 -21.85
N HIS A 159 0.45 -10.46 -20.69
CA HIS A 159 1.49 -10.37 -19.66
C HIS A 159 0.88 -10.52 -18.26
N GLY A 160 1.71 -10.83 -17.26
CA GLY A 160 1.20 -11.03 -15.90
C GLY A 160 2.20 -11.62 -14.92
N PHE A 161 1.71 -11.87 -13.71
CA PHE A 161 2.50 -12.29 -12.56
C PHE A 161 2.16 -13.71 -12.17
N GLN A 162 3.16 -14.46 -11.76
CA GLN A 162 3.00 -15.68 -10.96
C GLN A 162 3.49 -15.42 -9.55
N PHE A 163 2.69 -15.82 -8.57
CA PHE A 163 3.02 -15.68 -7.14
C PHE A 163 3.16 -17.03 -6.47
N GLU A 164 4.16 -17.12 -5.58
CA GLU A 164 4.36 -18.25 -4.67
C GLU A 164 4.65 -17.73 -3.27
N LEU A 165 4.19 -18.44 -2.25
CA LEU A 165 4.50 -18.14 -0.86
C LEU A 165 5.46 -19.20 -0.31
N LEU A 166 6.51 -18.73 0.34
CA LEU A 166 7.62 -19.52 0.87
C LEU A 166 7.61 -19.53 2.41
N PRO A 167 8.32 -20.48 3.04
CA PRO A 167 8.56 -20.45 4.48
C PRO A 167 9.12 -19.11 4.97
N GLY A 168 8.80 -18.74 6.20
CA GLY A 168 9.27 -17.49 6.81
C GLY A 168 8.49 -16.24 6.39
N GLY A 169 7.29 -16.40 5.80
CA GLY A 169 6.45 -15.27 5.39
C GLY A 169 7.01 -14.52 4.19
N VAL A 170 7.77 -15.20 3.33
CA VAL A 170 8.33 -14.64 2.10
C VAL A 170 7.38 -14.93 0.95
N MET A 171 7.23 -13.99 0.03
CA MET A 171 6.52 -14.16 -1.23
C MET A 171 7.47 -13.92 -2.40
N THR A 172 7.38 -14.74 -3.44
CA THR A 172 8.04 -14.52 -4.72
C THR A 172 7.04 -14.08 -5.76
N ALA A 173 7.52 -13.28 -6.70
CA ALA A 173 6.79 -12.88 -7.89
C ALA A 173 7.67 -13.09 -9.13
N ILE A 174 7.09 -13.61 -10.20
CA ILE A 174 7.69 -13.61 -11.53
C ILE A 174 6.74 -12.84 -12.45
N TRP A 175 7.20 -11.73 -13.00
CA TRP A 175 6.47 -10.98 -14.02
C TRP A 175 6.94 -11.42 -15.41
N PHE A 176 6.03 -12.03 -16.17
CA PHE A 176 6.19 -12.27 -17.59
C PHE A 176 5.73 -11.01 -18.33
N ALA A 177 6.65 -10.24 -18.88
CA ALA A 177 6.42 -8.91 -19.44
C ALA A 177 7.19 -8.67 -20.74
N PHE A 178 7.19 -7.42 -21.20
CA PHE A 178 7.96 -6.96 -22.34
C PHE A 178 8.73 -5.69 -21.96
N ASP A 179 9.91 -5.50 -22.53
CA ASP A 179 10.64 -4.23 -22.43
C ASP A 179 10.07 -3.16 -23.38
N ASN A 180 10.57 -1.93 -23.29
CA ASN A 180 10.11 -0.80 -24.11
C ASN A 180 10.32 -1.00 -25.62
N ALA A 181 11.14 -1.98 -26.02
CA ALA A 181 11.38 -2.34 -27.42
C ALA A 181 10.51 -3.53 -27.88
N GLY A 182 9.66 -4.08 -27.00
CA GLY A 182 8.78 -5.21 -27.29
C GLY A 182 9.43 -6.58 -27.15
N ASN A 183 10.64 -6.68 -26.58
CA ASN A 183 11.26 -7.98 -26.32
C ASN A 183 10.68 -8.59 -25.05
N GLN A 184 10.47 -9.91 -25.06
CA GLN A 184 10.05 -10.64 -23.87
C GLN A 184 11.06 -10.49 -22.73
N ALA A 185 10.54 -10.29 -21.52
CA ALA A 185 11.33 -10.19 -20.30
C ALA A 185 10.67 -10.95 -19.16
N TRP A 186 11.50 -11.60 -18.34
CA TRP A 186 11.08 -12.18 -17.07
C TRP A 186 11.75 -11.42 -15.94
N ILE A 187 10.93 -10.87 -15.04
CA ILE A 187 11.40 -10.12 -13.87
C ILE A 187 11.05 -10.95 -12.64
N SER A 188 12.06 -11.37 -11.89
CA SER A 188 11.88 -12.14 -10.65
C SER A 188 12.09 -11.23 -9.44
N ALA A 189 11.25 -11.38 -8.43
CA ALA A 189 11.33 -10.61 -7.21
C ALA A 189 10.96 -11.47 -5.99
N ALA A 190 11.46 -11.09 -4.82
CA ALA A 190 11.09 -11.69 -3.55
C ALA A 190 11.06 -10.63 -2.44
N GLY A 191 10.17 -10.81 -1.46
CA GLY A 191 10.03 -9.90 -0.34
C GLY A 191 9.29 -10.54 0.84
N VAL A 192 9.39 -9.92 2.01
CA VAL A 192 8.69 -10.36 3.22
C VAL A 192 7.29 -9.76 3.23
N ILE A 193 6.29 -10.61 3.47
CA ILE A 193 4.89 -10.22 3.58
C ILE A 193 4.71 -9.32 4.80
N ASN A 194 4.00 -8.21 4.62
CA ASN A 194 3.58 -7.31 5.68
C ASN A 194 2.08 -7.02 5.54
N GLY A 195 1.25 -7.77 6.26
CA GLY A 195 -0.20 -7.66 6.20
C GLY A 195 -0.76 -8.05 4.82
N ASN A 196 -1.30 -7.07 4.11
CA ASN A 196 -1.85 -7.22 2.77
C ASN A 196 -0.89 -6.74 1.66
N SER A 197 0.34 -6.35 2.02
CA SER A 197 1.32 -5.77 1.11
C SER A 197 2.66 -6.49 1.18
N VAL A 198 3.47 -6.35 0.13
CA VAL A 198 4.82 -6.88 0.07
C VAL A 198 5.70 -6.00 -0.84
N THR A 199 6.81 -5.53 -0.29
CA THR A 199 7.85 -4.81 -1.02
C THR A 199 8.96 -5.77 -1.39
N MET A 200 9.29 -5.85 -2.68
CA MET A 200 10.21 -6.84 -3.24
C MET A 200 11.33 -6.18 -4.04
N GLY A 201 12.57 -6.62 -3.79
CA GLY A 201 13.69 -6.32 -4.68
C GLY A 201 13.59 -7.20 -5.94
N ALA A 202 13.68 -6.58 -7.12
CA ALA A 202 13.46 -7.23 -8.40
C ALA A 202 14.73 -7.25 -9.25
N GLY A 203 14.91 -8.35 -9.98
CA GLY A 203 16.00 -8.54 -10.94
C GLY A 203 15.54 -9.29 -12.17
N ARG A 204 16.35 -9.25 -13.22
CA ARG A 204 16.13 -10.03 -14.45
C ARG A 204 17.41 -10.68 -14.93
N VAL A 205 17.26 -11.74 -15.71
CA VAL A 205 18.36 -12.52 -16.28
C VAL A 205 18.34 -12.38 -17.79
N LEU A 206 19.51 -12.09 -18.38
CA LEU A 206 19.69 -11.89 -19.82
C LEU A 206 20.77 -12.83 -20.38
N ALA A 207 20.85 -12.87 -21.72
CA ALA A 207 21.88 -13.61 -22.48
C ALA A 207 21.93 -15.14 -22.25
N GLY A 208 20.94 -15.70 -21.55
CA GLY A 208 20.71 -17.14 -21.51
C GLY A 208 20.28 -17.69 -22.88
N ARG A 209 20.71 -18.91 -23.19
CA ARG A 209 20.32 -19.64 -24.43
C ARG A 209 19.68 -20.97 -24.06
N PHE A 210 18.79 -21.47 -24.92
CA PHE A 210 18.15 -22.76 -24.69
C PHE A 210 19.17 -23.92 -24.75
N PRO A 211 19.07 -24.95 -23.89
CA PRO A 211 19.88 -26.16 -24.00
C PRO A 211 19.79 -26.79 -25.40
N PRO A 212 20.90 -27.30 -25.96
CA PRO A 212 22.19 -27.55 -25.31
C PRO A 212 23.15 -26.35 -25.28
N ASN A 213 22.79 -25.20 -25.86
CA ASN A 213 23.69 -24.05 -26.02
C ASN A 213 23.80 -23.16 -24.75
N PHE A 214 23.25 -23.59 -23.62
CA PHE A 214 23.29 -22.84 -22.37
C PHE A 214 24.71 -22.81 -21.80
N ASN A 215 25.20 -21.62 -21.49
CA ASN A 215 26.50 -21.42 -20.84
C ASN A 215 26.31 -20.47 -19.65
N THR A 216 26.53 -20.96 -18.44
CA THR A 216 26.34 -20.15 -17.21
C THR A 216 27.22 -18.90 -17.17
N ASN A 217 28.37 -18.92 -17.86
CA ASN A 217 29.31 -17.80 -17.87
C ASN A 217 28.86 -16.63 -18.78
N THR A 218 27.88 -16.84 -19.66
CA THR A 218 27.32 -15.77 -20.51
C THR A 218 26.07 -15.14 -19.90
N VAL A 219 25.60 -15.63 -18.76
CA VAL A 219 24.37 -15.16 -18.12
C VAL A 219 24.62 -13.84 -17.40
N GLU A 220 23.86 -12.81 -17.77
CA GLU A 220 23.90 -11.52 -17.10
C GLU A 220 22.73 -11.40 -16.12
N ARG A 221 23.04 -11.10 -14.85
CA ARG A 221 22.03 -10.80 -13.82
C ARG A 221 21.99 -9.30 -13.62
N ARG A 222 20.84 -8.69 -13.88
CA ARG A 222 20.66 -7.24 -13.73
C ARG A 222 19.66 -6.96 -12.62
N GLN A 223 19.98 -5.97 -11.79
CA GLN A 223 19.01 -5.37 -10.90
C GLN A 223 17.97 -4.64 -11.77
N TRP A 224 16.71 -4.95 -11.54
CA TRP A 224 15.61 -4.34 -12.27
C TRP A 224 15.03 -3.18 -11.48
N GLY A 225 14.86 -3.32 -10.17
CA GLY A 225 14.35 -2.26 -9.31
C GLY A 225 13.53 -2.81 -8.15
N THR A 226 12.40 -2.20 -7.86
CA THR A 226 11.49 -2.57 -6.76
C THR A 226 10.07 -2.77 -7.28
N LEU A 227 9.41 -3.81 -6.78
CA LEU A 227 7.97 -4.05 -6.95
C LEU A 227 7.28 -3.98 -5.59
N VAL A 228 6.13 -3.31 -5.52
CA VAL A 228 5.27 -3.29 -4.34
C VAL A 228 3.91 -3.84 -4.74
N PHE A 229 3.51 -4.96 -4.14
CA PHE A 229 2.18 -5.52 -4.34
C PHE A 229 1.30 -5.23 -3.13
N THR A 230 0.04 -4.90 -3.37
CA THR A 230 -0.99 -4.77 -2.34
C THR A 230 -2.25 -5.49 -2.79
N PHE A 231 -2.84 -6.31 -1.91
CA PHE A 231 -4.07 -7.06 -2.20
C PHE A 231 -5.24 -6.51 -1.37
N SER A 232 -6.39 -6.33 -2.01
CA SER A 232 -7.62 -5.88 -1.34
C SER A 232 -8.51 -7.06 -0.93
N ASP A 233 -8.47 -8.14 -1.70
CA ASP A 233 -9.27 -9.35 -1.51
C ASP A 233 -8.66 -10.53 -2.29
N CYS A 234 -9.43 -11.62 -2.39
CA CYS A 234 -9.07 -12.83 -3.11
C CYS A 234 -8.67 -12.60 -4.56
N ASP A 235 -9.30 -11.67 -5.26
CA ASP A 235 -9.33 -11.56 -6.71
C ASP A 235 -8.77 -10.24 -7.22
N ASN A 236 -8.51 -9.27 -6.35
CA ASN A 236 -8.05 -7.94 -6.70
C ASN A 236 -6.78 -7.54 -5.95
N GLY A 237 -5.85 -6.95 -6.69
CA GLY A 237 -4.61 -6.37 -6.16
C GLY A 237 -4.08 -5.27 -7.08
N LYS A 238 -2.98 -4.66 -6.65
CA LYS A 238 -2.29 -3.58 -7.36
C LYS A 238 -0.79 -3.81 -7.25
N VAL A 239 -0.07 -3.52 -8.33
CA VAL A 239 1.39 -3.42 -8.33
C VAL A 239 1.83 -1.99 -8.62
N GLU A 240 2.85 -1.56 -7.90
CA GLU A 240 3.59 -0.32 -8.14
C GLU A 240 5.06 -0.68 -8.34
N TRP A 241 5.73 -0.02 -9.28
CA TRP A 241 7.13 -0.30 -9.55
C TRP A 241 7.98 0.95 -9.70
N THR A 242 9.25 0.77 -9.36
CA THR A 242 10.35 1.68 -9.71
C THR A 242 11.47 0.85 -10.32
N SER A 243 11.79 1.08 -11.60
CA SER A 243 12.86 0.40 -12.34
C SER A 243 14.10 1.28 -12.43
N THR A 244 15.27 0.67 -12.22
CA THR A 244 16.58 1.25 -12.53
C THR A 244 17.14 0.77 -13.87
N ASP A 245 16.48 -0.21 -14.50
CA ASP A 245 16.88 -0.72 -15.81
C ASP A 245 16.34 0.19 -16.92
N PRO A 246 17.22 0.79 -17.75
CA PRO A 246 16.81 1.75 -18.77
C PRO A 246 15.96 1.16 -19.91
N ALA A 247 15.85 -0.18 -19.99
CA ALA A 247 14.97 -0.83 -20.96
C ALA A 247 13.47 -0.75 -20.59
N PHE A 248 13.12 -0.24 -19.40
CA PHE A 248 11.73 -0.15 -18.92
C PHE A 248 11.36 1.27 -18.51
N THR A 249 10.07 1.57 -18.52
CA THR A 249 9.55 2.80 -17.93
C THR A 249 9.92 2.88 -16.44
N PRO A 250 10.58 3.97 -15.98
CA PRO A 250 11.17 4.04 -14.63
C PRO A 250 10.19 3.90 -13.48
N THR A 251 8.95 4.33 -13.63
CA THR A 251 7.92 4.18 -12.61
C THR A 251 6.58 3.87 -13.25
N GLY A 252 5.71 3.19 -12.50
CA GLY A 252 4.35 2.96 -12.95
C GLY A 252 3.53 2.16 -11.96
N THR A 253 2.26 1.98 -12.31
CA THR A 253 1.31 1.21 -11.53
C THR A 253 0.37 0.43 -12.43
N LEU A 254 -0.14 -0.70 -11.93
CA LEU A 254 -1.07 -1.55 -12.63
C LEU A 254 -1.98 -2.27 -11.64
N ASP A 255 -3.29 -2.20 -11.87
CA ASP A 255 -4.25 -3.05 -11.17
C ASP A 255 -4.20 -4.47 -11.75
N ILE A 256 -4.20 -5.47 -10.88
CA ILE A 256 -4.13 -6.89 -11.24
C ILE A 256 -5.31 -7.66 -10.67
N LYS A 257 -5.77 -8.63 -11.44
CA LYS A 257 -6.84 -9.55 -11.07
C LYS A 257 -6.35 -10.99 -11.12
N ARG A 258 -6.92 -11.82 -10.27
CA ARG A 258 -6.57 -13.24 -10.23
C ARG A 258 -7.04 -13.95 -11.51
N LEU A 259 -6.14 -14.74 -12.08
CA LEU A 259 -6.41 -15.61 -13.22
C LEU A 259 -6.56 -17.08 -12.79
N THR A 260 -5.71 -17.56 -11.89
CA THR A 260 -5.75 -18.97 -11.44
C THR A 260 -5.80 -19.10 -9.92
N ARG A 261 -6.36 -20.22 -9.47
CA ARG A 261 -6.39 -20.64 -8.07
C ARG A 261 -5.73 -22.00 -7.96
N LEU A 262 -4.89 -22.19 -6.95
CA LEU A 262 -4.35 -23.51 -6.64
C LEU A 262 -5.44 -24.37 -6.01
N ASP A 263 -5.55 -25.61 -6.47
CA ASP A 263 -6.47 -26.57 -5.89
C ASP A 263 -6.09 -26.87 -4.43
N GLY A 264 -7.10 -27.12 -3.58
CA GLY A 264 -6.91 -27.39 -2.16
C GLY A 264 -6.52 -26.20 -1.28
N LEU A 265 -6.35 -24.99 -1.84
CA LEU A 265 -6.10 -23.77 -1.07
C LEU A 265 -7.30 -22.83 -1.11
N ALA A 266 -7.89 -22.58 0.06
CA ALA A 266 -8.93 -21.57 0.22
C ALA A 266 -8.36 -20.17 0.06
N CYS A 267 -9.22 -19.22 -0.32
CA CYS A 267 -8.85 -17.82 -0.24
C CYS A 267 -8.51 -17.44 1.22
N PRO A 268 -7.46 -16.64 1.45
CA PRO A 268 -7.05 -16.19 2.78
C PRO A 268 -8.11 -15.52 3.62
#